data_AF-A0A7W7QAT1-F1
#
_entry.id   AF-A0A7W7QAT1-F1
#
_cell.length_a   1.000
_cell.length_b   1.000
_cell.length_c   1.000
_cell.angle_alpha   90.00
_cell.angle_beta   90.00
_cell.angle_gamma   90.00
#
_symmetry.space_group_name_H-M   'P 1'
#
loop_
_entity.id
_entity.type
_entity.pdbx_description
1 polymer ?
#
loop_
_entity_poly.entity_id
_entity_poly.type
_entity_poly.pdbx_seq_one_letter_code
_entity_poly.pdbx_strand_id
1 'polypeptide(L)'
;MGASVVVDAVSPVPAARAGWLELARASGTSVRLIEVVVSDPAEHRRRVEARRSDVTGLVVPTWRQVTAVAYEPWDAGRDGPRLVVANDGSPDDAMVRVRAYLSKI
;
A
#
# COMPACT_ATOMS: atom_id res chain seq x y z
N MET A 1 -8.98 25.89 -3.43
CA MET A 1 -7.78 25.15 -3.88
C MET A 1 -7.75 23.82 -3.16
N GLY A 2 -7.30 22.78 -3.84
CA GLY A 2 -7.12 21.43 -3.31
C GLY A 2 -6.61 20.55 -4.46
N ALA A 3 -5.61 19.71 -4.21
CA ALA A 3 -5.09 18.77 -5.18
C ALA A 3 -5.33 17.35 -4.68
N SER A 4 -5.67 16.44 -5.59
CA SER A 4 -5.67 15.01 -5.29
C SER A 4 -4.24 14.56 -5.03
N VAL A 5 -4.05 13.76 -3.98
CA VAL A 5 -2.74 13.23 -3.59
C VAL A 5 -2.76 11.70 -3.66
N VAL A 6 -1.61 11.13 -3.97
CA VAL A 6 -1.34 9.69 -3.82
C VAL A 6 -0.32 9.55 -2.71
N VAL A 7 -0.60 8.65 -1.77
CA VAL A 7 0.30 8.34 -0.66
C VAL A 7 0.68 6.88 -0.74
N ASP A 8 1.98 6.61 -0.75
CA ASP A 8 2.54 5.26 -0.62
C ASP A 8 3.07 5.09 0.81
N ALA A 9 2.49 4.15 1.55
CA ALA A 9 2.80 3.93 2.95
C ALA A 9 2.57 2.47 3.36
N VAL A 10 3.51 1.92 4.14
CA VAL A 10 3.35 0.62 4.78
C VAL A 10 2.43 0.78 5.99
N SER A 11 1.19 0.24 5.90
CA SER A 11 0.15 0.35 6.94
C SER A 11 -0.27 -1.04 7.44
N PRO A 12 0.61 -1.77 8.16
CA PRO A 12 0.44 -3.19 8.42
C PRO A 12 -0.57 -3.48 9.54
N VAL A 13 -0.89 -2.48 10.37
CA VAL A 13 -1.81 -2.60 11.51
C VAL A 13 -3.02 -1.67 11.39
N PRO A 14 -4.15 -1.99 12.04
CA PRO A 14 -5.38 -1.18 11.96
C PRO A 14 -5.19 0.27 12.37
N ALA A 15 -4.39 0.51 13.41
CA ALA A 15 -4.11 1.87 13.89
C ALA A 15 -3.46 2.76 12.81
N ALA A 16 -2.57 2.20 11.99
CA ALA A 16 -1.95 2.93 10.88
C ALA A 16 -2.95 3.20 9.75
N ARG A 17 -3.88 2.27 9.49
CA ARG A 17 -4.93 2.41 8.46
C ARG A 17 -6.01 3.42 8.86
N ALA A 18 -6.40 3.41 10.13
CA ALA A 18 -7.42 4.30 10.68
C ALA A 18 -7.07 5.78 10.51
N GLY A 19 -5.78 6.14 10.61
CA GLY A 19 -5.34 7.53 10.40
C GLY A 19 -5.75 8.11 9.04
N TRP A 20 -5.73 7.30 7.98
CA TRP A 20 -6.16 7.74 6.64
C TRP A 20 -7.66 7.96 6.54
N LEU A 21 -8.45 7.05 7.13
CA LEU A 21 -9.91 7.15 7.16
C LEU A 21 -10.37 8.35 7.99
N GLU A 22 -9.78 8.55 9.16
CA GLU A 22 -10.10 9.66 10.04
C GLU A 22 -9.71 11.01 9.45
N LEU A 23 -8.54 11.09 8.79
CA LEU A 23 -8.16 12.30 8.07
C LEU A 23 -9.20 12.66 7.01
N ALA A 24 -9.59 11.70 6.16
CA ALA A 24 -10.57 11.91 5.11
C ALA A 24 -11.94 12.34 5.66
N ARG A 25 -12.37 11.72 6.76
CA ARG A 25 -13.60 12.09 7.48
C ARG A 25 -13.52 13.51 8.05
N ALA A 26 -12.41 13.86 8.69
CA ALA A 26 -12.21 15.18 9.31
C ALA A 26 -12.10 16.31 8.27
N SER A 27 -11.52 16.04 7.09
CA SER A 27 -11.43 17.00 5.99
C SER A 27 -12.66 17.01 5.08
N GLY A 28 -13.63 16.10 5.26
CA GLY A 28 -14.79 15.97 4.38
C GLY A 28 -14.42 15.55 2.95
N THR A 29 -13.31 14.83 2.79
CA THR A 29 -12.80 14.38 1.48
C THR A 29 -12.95 12.87 1.32
N SER A 30 -12.96 12.40 0.06
CA SER A 30 -12.91 10.97 -0.26
C SER A 30 -11.53 10.37 -0.04
N VAL A 31 -11.47 9.11 0.39
CA VAL A 31 -10.26 8.29 0.39
C VAL A 31 -10.52 6.96 -0.31
N ARG A 32 -9.52 6.48 -1.04
CA ARG A 32 -9.53 5.16 -1.68
C ARG A 32 -8.28 4.42 -1.28
N LEU A 33 -8.45 3.26 -0.66
CA LEU A 33 -7.36 2.43 -0.18
C LEU A 33 -7.03 1.38 -1.24
N ILE A 34 -5.75 1.29 -1.60
CA ILE A 34 -5.22 0.31 -2.53
C ILE A 34 -4.13 -0.46 -1.80
N GLU A 35 -4.34 -1.75 -1.61
CA GLU A 35 -3.33 -2.67 -1.08
C GLU A 35 -2.55 -3.28 -2.24
N VAL A 36 -1.23 -3.11 -2.21
CA VAL A 36 -0.31 -3.69 -3.18
C VAL A 36 0.36 -4.90 -2.55
N VAL A 37 0.21 -6.08 -3.17
CA VAL A 37 0.78 -7.34 -2.68
C VAL A 37 1.78 -7.90 -3.68
N VAL A 38 2.85 -8.51 -3.20
CA VAL A 38 3.66 -9.42 -4.01
C VAL A 38 3.23 -10.83 -3.63
N SER A 39 2.50 -11.50 -4.53
CA SER A 39 1.86 -12.79 -4.24
C SER A 39 2.88 -13.91 -4.04
N ASP A 40 4.03 -13.84 -4.70
CA ASP A 40 5.14 -14.78 -4.56
C ASP A 40 6.15 -14.31 -3.51
N PRO A 41 6.30 -15.00 -2.36
CA PRO A 41 7.27 -14.65 -1.34
C PRO A 41 8.72 -14.75 -1.82
N ALA A 42 9.04 -15.63 -2.77
CA ALA A 42 10.38 -15.76 -3.33
C ALA A 42 10.74 -14.53 -4.19
N GLU A 43 9.79 -14.07 -5.01
CA GLU A 43 9.90 -12.80 -5.74
C GLU A 43 10.08 -11.61 -4.80
N HIS A 44 9.26 -11.52 -3.74
CA HIS A 44 9.36 -10.45 -2.76
C HIS A 44 10.74 -10.43 -2.09
N ARG A 45 11.22 -11.59 -1.64
CA ARG A 45 12.56 -11.74 -1.06
C ARG A 45 13.65 -11.30 -2.02
N ARG A 46 13.61 -11.79 -3.27
CA ARG A 46 14.58 -11.41 -4.30
C ARG A 46 14.62 -9.90 -4.49
N ARG A 47 13.46 -9.24 -4.55
CA ARG A 47 13.37 -7.77 -4.72
C ARG A 47 13.94 -7.02 -3.52
N VAL A 48 13.65 -7.46 -2.29
CA VAL A 48 14.19 -6.84 -1.06
C VAL A 48 15.71 -6.97 -1.03
N GLU A 49 16.25 -8.16 -1.25
CA GLU A 49 17.69 -8.43 -1.19
C GLU A 49 18.46 -7.75 -2.33
N ALA A 50 17.84 -7.53 -3.49
CA ALA A 50 18.44 -6.82 -4.61
C ALA A 50 18.24 -5.29 -4.58
N ARG A 51 17.38 -4.76 -3.68
CA ARG A 51 17.04 -3.34 -3.66
C ARG A 51 18.25 -2.50 -3.29
N ARG A 52 18.56 -1.53 -4.15
CA ARG A 52 19.49 -0.44 -3.85
C ARG A 52 18.68 0.82 -3.58
N SER A 53 18.98 1.51 -2.48
CA SER A 53 18.35 2.79 -2.19
C SER A 53 18.87 3.85 -3.15
N ASP A 54 17.95 4.55 -3.79
CA ASP A 54 18.16 5.79 -4.53
C ASP A 54 18.02 7.03 -3.63
N VAL A 55 17.58 6.86 -2.39
CA VAL A 55 17.43 7.92 -1.39
C VAL A 55 18.66 7.96 -0.48
N THR A 56 19.32 9.11 -0.43
CA THR A 56 20.50 9.33 0.42
C THR A 56 20.18 9.12 1.90
N GLY A 57 20.97 8.29 2.58
CA GLY A 57 20.81 7.99 4.01
C GLY A 57 19.73 6.96 4.33
N LEU A 58 18.92 6.54 3.37
CA LEU A 58 17.93 5.48 3.57
C LEU A 58 18.61 4.11 3.53
N VAL A 59 18.46 3.35 4.62
CA VAL A 59 18.92 1.96 4.71
C VAL A 59 17.78 1.04 4.26
N VAL A 60 18.05 0.24 3.22
CA VAL A 60 17.11 -0.78 2.74
C VAL A 60 17.00 -1.88 3.80
N PRO A 61 15.79 -2.32 4.17
CA PRO A 61 15.62 -3.38 5.16
C PRO A 61 16.12 -4.73 4.63
N THR A 62 16.67 -5.56 5.52
CA THR A 62 16.95 -6.97 5.23
C THR A 62 15.66 -7.77 5.10
N TRP A 63 15.71 -8.92 4.43
CA TRP A 63 14.57 -9.84 4.37
C TRP A 63 14.03 -10.20 5.75
N ARG A 64 14.91 -10.46 6.72
CA ARG A 64 14.54 -10.75 8.11
C ARG A 64 13.74 -9.62 8.76
N GLN A 65 14.14 -8.37 8.52
CA GLN A 65 13.41 -7.20 9.04
C GLN A 65 12.04 -7.07 8.38
N VAL A 66 11.94 -7.30 7.07
CA VAL A 66 10.65 -7.27 6.35
C VAL A 66 9.68 -8.31 6.92
N THR A 67 10.13 -9.56 7.08
CA THR A 67 9.26 -10.64 7.58
C THR A 67 8.96 -10.56 9.07
N ALA A 68 9.74 -9.80 9.84
CA ALA A 68 9.49 -9.57 11.27
C ALA A 68 8.37 -8.55 11.50
N VAL A 69 7.99 -7.76 10.50
CA VAL A 69 6.84 -6.85 10.58
C VAL A 69 5.56 -7.68 10.49
N ALA A 70 4.81 -7.74 11.59
CA ALA A 70 3.51 -8.37 11.60
C ALA A 70 2.53 -7.59 10.72
N TYR A 71 1.85 -8.29 9.81
CA TYR A 71 0.71 -7.77 9.08
C TYR A 71 -0.58 -8.30 9.71
N GLU A 72 -1.40 -7.40 10.22
CA GLU A 72 -2.72 -7.75 10.73
C GLU A 72 -3.74 -7.83 9.59
N PRO A 73 -4.47 -8.96 9.44
CA PRO A 73 -5.45 -9.14 8.39
C PRO A 73 -6.43 -7.97 8.31
N TRP A 74 -6.69 -7.56 7.07
CA TRP A 74 -7.60 -6.47 6.80
C TRP A 74 -9.05 -6.89 7.00
N ASP A 75 -9.78 -6.08 7.74
CA ASP A 75 -11.20 -6.24 7.99
C ASP A 75 -11.96 -5.08 7.35
N ALA A 76 -12.88 -5.33 6.43
CA ALA A 76 -13.56 -4.25 5.71
C ALA A 76 -14.51 -3.42 6.58
N GLY A 77 -15.02 -3.97 7.69
CA GLY A 77 -15.85 -3.25 8.64
C GLY A 77 -15.05 -2.28 9.52
N ARG A 78 -13.81 -2.65 9.85
CA ARG A 78 -12.87 -1.83 10.65
C ARG A 78 -12.01 -0.90 9.80
N ASP A 79 -11.42 -1.42 8.73
CA ASP A 79 -10.38 -0.77 7.92
C ASP A 79 -10.95 -0.19 6.61
N GLY A 80 -12.24 -0.36 6.34
CA GLY A 80 -12.92 0.14 5.14
C GLY A 80 -12.68 -0.69 3.87
N PRO A 81 -13.35 -0.33 2.75
CA PRO A 81 -13.18 -1.00 1.48
C PRO A 81 -11.82 -0.68 0.85
N ARG A 82 -11.24 -1.67 0.17
CA ARG A 82 -9.98 -1.52 -0.57
C ARG A 82 -9.98 -2.25 -1.90
N LEU A 83 -9.11 -1.82 -2.80
CA LEU A 83 -8.70 -2.61 -3.96
C LEU A 83 -7.39 -3.33 -3.63
N VAL A 84 -7.32 -4.65 -3.87
CA VAL A 84 -6.06 -5.41 -3.78
C VAL A 84 -5.48 -5.59 -5.19
N VAL A 85 -4.23 -5.21 -5.40
CA VAL A 85 -3.50 -5.40 -6.67
C VAL A 85 -2.22 -6.18 -6.46
N ALA A 86 -1.96 -7.14 -7.35
CA ALA A 86 -0.70 -7.88 -7.37
C ALA A 86 0.39 -7.06 -8.06
N ASN A 87 1.61 -7.20 -7.57
CA ASN A 87 2.82 -6.55 -8.07
C ASN A 87 3.92 -7.60 -8.34
N ASP A 88 3.54 -8.72 -8.94
CA ASP A 88 4.41 -9.86 -9.27
C ASP A 88 4.80 -9.90 -10.76
N GLY A 89 4.35 -8.94 -11.57
CA GLY A 89 4.61 -8.88 -13.01
C GLY A 89 4.54 -7.46 -13.59
N SER A 90 4.06 -7.32 -14.84
CA SER A 90 3.84 -6.01 -15.46
C SER A 90 2.81 -5.20 -14.64
N PRO A 91 3.05 -3.90 -14.42
CA PRO A 91 2.08 -3.05 -13.73
C PRO A 91 0.81 -2.78 -14.54
N ASP A 92 0.76 -3.09 -15.84
CA ASP A 92 -0.32 -2.67 -16.74
C ASP A 92 -1.71 -3.11 -16.25
N ASP A 93 -1.87 -4.40 -15.92
CA ASP A 93 -3.14 -4.94 -15.41
C ASP A 93 -3.53 -4.31 -14.07
N ALA A 94 -2.56 -4.11 -13.18
CA ALA A 94 -2.78 -3.41 -11.92
C ALA A 94 -3.24 -1.97 -12.18
N MET A 95 -2.65 -1.28 -13.16
CA MET A 95 -2.99 0.10 -13.48
C MET A 95 -4.36 0.26 -14.12
N VAL A 96 -4.79 -0.68 -14.96
CA VAL A 96 -6.18 -0.71 -15.46
C VAL A 96 -7.16 -0.80 -14.28
N ARG A 97 -6.91 -1.71 -13.34
CA ARG A 97 -7.76 -1.89 -12.15
C ARG A 97 -7.76 -0.69 -11.22
N VAL A 98 -6.59 -0.08 -10.97
CA VAL A 98 -6.45 1.13 -10.16
C VAL A 98 -7.22 2.29 -10.80
N ARG A 99 -7.04 2.55 -12.10
CA ARG A 99 -7.77 3.63 -12.80
C ARG A 99 -9.28 3.44 -12.73
N ALA A 100 -9.78 2.22 -12.98
CA ALA A 100 -11.20 1.90 -12.86
C ALA A 100 -11.74 2.01 -11.43
N TYR A 101 -10.89 1.79 -10.42
CA TYR A 101 -11.26 1.98 -9.02
C TYR A 101 -11.29 3.45 -8.61
N LEU A 102 -10.39 4.27 -9.13
CA LEU A 102 -10.33 5.70 -8.84
C LEU A 102 -11.40 6.53 -9.56
N SER A 103 -11.91 6.07 -10.71
CA SER A 103 -12.96 6.79 -11.45
C SER A 103 -14.36 6.76 -10.81
N LYS A 104 -14.49 6.13 -9.63
CA LYS A 104 -15.74 6.00 -8.87
C LYS A 104 -15.80 6.93 -7.66
N ILE A 105 -15.02 8.00 -7.68
CA ILE A 105 -14.94 9.03 -6.64
C ILE A 105 -15.61 10.29 -7.18
#